data_AF-A0A3M8EPX8-F1
#
_entry.id   AF-A0A3M8EPX8-F1
#
_cell.length_a   1.000
_cell.length_b   1.000
_cell.length_c   1.000
_cell.angle_alpha   90.00
_cell.angle_beta   90.00
_cell.angle_gamma   90.00
#
_symmetry.space_group_name_H-M   'P 1'
#
loop_
_entity.id
_entity.type
_entity.pdbx_description
1 polymer ?
#
loop_
_entity_poly.entity_id
_entity_poly.type
_entity_poly.pdbx_seq_one_letter_code
_entity_poly.pdbx_strand_id
1 'polypeptide(L)'
;MPAAISHLRGGGSRGIYRQKRRQFADGCSYPLVTGIGDYAVVYDITCDRERRRVDKLMKGFGFRIQKSVFECRLDRRGKAELIEQLGKLGLKTGFVKIYRLEYSSKNEVVGDRKGESIDEGNAFVV
;
A
#
# COMPACT_ATOMS: atom_id res chain seq x y z
N MET A 1 32.81 -48.96 -9.28
CA MET A 1 34.05 -48.38 -9.84
C MET A 1 33.87 -48.23 -11.34
N PRO A 2 34.07 -47.08 -12.00
CA PRO A 2 34.14 -45.65 -11.59
C PRO A 2 32.94 -44.83 -12.16
N ALA A 3 32.42 -43.76 -11.54
CA ALA A 3 32.87 -42.37 -11.34
C ALA A 3 32.71 -41.42 -12.56
N ALA A 4 31.86 -40.38 -12.41
CA ALA A 4 32.12 -38.99 -12.86
C ALA A 4 31.10 -38.01 -12.23
N ILE A 5 31.62 -37.02 -11.52
CA ILE A 5 30.91 -35.85 -10.95
C ILE A 5 31.19 -34.63 -11.83
N SER A 6 30.23 -33.70 -11.85
CA SER A 6 30.34 -32.23 -12.00
C SER A 6 29.74 -31.63 -13.28
N HIS A 7 28.67 -30.84 -13.12
CA HIS A 7 28.76 -29.37 -13.13
C HIS A 7 27.38 -28.74 -12.89
N LEU A 8 27.34 -27.74 -12.00
CA LEU A 8 26.22 -26.81 -11.79
C LEU A 8 26.24 -25.70 -12.85
N ARG A 9 25.05 -25.28 -13.30
CA ARG A 9 24.58 -23.97 -13.79
C ARG A 9 23.21 -24.25 -14.46
N GLY A 10 22.07 -23.66 -14.13
CA GLY A 10 21.75 -22.32 -13.67
C GLY A 10 20.76 -21.71 -14.68
N GLY A 11 19.57 -21.32 -14.22
CA GLY A 11 18.70 -20.35 -14.91
C GLY A 11 17.52 -20.92 -15.70
N GLY A 12 16.30 -20.52 -15.32
CA GLY A 12 15.13 -20.74 -16.18
C GLY A 12 13.74 -20.63 -15.54
N SER A 13 13.51 -19.83 -14.50
CA SER A 13 12.14 -19.56 -14.02
C SER A 13 11.40 -18.60 -14.98
N ARG A 14 10.90 -19.14 -16.09
CA ARG A 14 9.80 -18.55 -16.87
C ARG A 14 8.62 -19.49 -16.78
N GLY A 15 7.65 -19.10 -15.97
CA GLY A 15 6.49 -19.92 -15.65
C GLY A 15 5.31 -19.07 -15.19
N ILE A 16 4.87 -18.18 -16.06
CA ILE A 16 3.45 -17.94 -16.39
C ILE A 16 2.54 -17.84 -15.14
N TYR A 17 2.23 -16.62 -14.70
CA TYR A 17 1.17 -16.35 -13.72
C TYR A 17 -0.17 -16.84 -14.27
N ARG A 18 -0.48 -18.11 -13.97
CA ARG A 18 -1.71 -18.80 -14.33
C ARG A 18 -2.85 -18.22 -13.51
N GLN A 19 -3.74 -17.49 -14.18
CA GLN A 19 -5.05 -17.09 -13.67
C GLN A 19 -5.71 -18.26 -12.92
N LYS A 20 -5.98 -18.06 -11.63
CA LYS A 20 -6.98 -18.83 -10.90
C LYS A 20 -8.06 -17.85 -10.43
N ARG A 21 -9.10 -17.72 -11.25
CA ARG A 21 -10.46 -17.50 -10.77
C ARG A 21 -10.75 -18.59 -9.76
N ARG A 22 -10.83 -18.25 -8.48
CA ARG A 22 -11.58 -19.02 -7.49
C ARG A 22 -12.42 -18.04 -6.69
N GLN A 23 -13.72 -18.33 -6.70
CA GLN A 23 -14.76 -17.69 -5.92
C GLN A 23 -14.30 -17.63 -4.46
N PHE A 24 -14.32 -16.44 -3.87
CA PHE A 24 -14.35 -16.27 -2.44
C PHE A 24 -15.82 -16.19 -2.04
N ALA A 25 -16.33 -17.30 -1.53
CA ALA A 25 -17.48 -17.33 -0.65
C ALA A 25 -17.00 -16.77 0.69
N ASP A 26 -17.55 -15.60 1.07
CA ASP A 26 -17.79 -15.11 2.43
C ASP A 26 -18.01 -13.59 2.37
N GLY A 27 -19.26 -13.20 2.09
CA GLY A 27 -19.96 -12.10 2.75
C GLY A 27 -19.51 -10.63 2.62
N CYS A 28 -18.35 -10.30 2.05
CA CYS A 28 -17.92 -8.91 1.88
C CYS A 28 -17.72 -8.58 0.40
N SER A 29 -18.81 -8.27 -0.30
CA SER A 29 -18.77 -7.77 -1.68
C SER A 29 -18.30 -6.31 -1.70
N TYR A 30 -17.00 -6.06 -1.76
CA TYR A 30 -16.53 -4.80 -2.32
C TYR A 30 -16.86 -4.84 -3.81
N PRO A 31 -17.73 -3.95 -4.33
CA PRO A 31 -18.00 -3.91 -5.76
C PRO A 31 -16.68 -3.80 -6.51
N LEU A 32 -16.53 -4.62 -7.56
CA LEU A 32 -15.38 -4.61 -8.47
C LEU A 32 -15.34 -3.27 -9.22
N VAL A 33 -14.91 -2.22 -8.54
CA VAL A 33 -14.67 -0.93 -9.17
C VAL A 33 -13.36 -1.08 -9.96
N THR A 34 -13.50 -1.20 -11.27
CA THR A 34 -12.41 -1.21 -12.26
C THR A 34 -11.80 0.17 -12.44
N GLY A 35 -11.64 0.93 -11.36
CA GLY A 35 -11.27 2.35 -11.38
C GLY A 35 -10.35 2.74 -10.24
N ILE A 36 -9.66 3.86 -10.44
CA ILE A 36 -8.87 4.55 -9.43
C ILE A 36 -9.78 4.96 -8.27
N GLY A 37 -9.33 4.77 -7.04
CA GLY A 37 -10.04 5.22 -5.84
C GLY A 37 -9.14 6.06 -4.94
N ASP A 38 -9.77 6.94 -4.16
CA ASP A 38 -9.09 7.71 -3.14
C ASP A 38 -9.15 6.97 -1.79
N TYR A 39 -8.06 7.05 -1.05
CA TYR A 39 -7.86 6.32 0.19
C TYR A 39 -7.22 7.22 1.26
N ALA A 40 -7.74 7.12 2.48
CA ALA A 40 -7.03 7.59 3.66
C ALA A 40 -6.31 6.41 4.31
N VAL A 41 -5.00 6.53 4.46
CA VAL A 41 -4.14 5.54 5.12
C VAL A 41 -3.66 6.14 6.43
N VAL A 42 -4.10 5.55 7.54
CA VAL A 42 -3.79 6.02 8.89
C VAL A 42 -2.93 4.99 9.62
N TYR A 43 -2.02 5.44 10.46
CA TYR A 43 -1.23 4.56 11.31
C TYR A 43 -1.23 4.99 12.77
N ASP A 44 -1.24 4.01 13.66
CA ASP A 44 -0.99 4.19 15.08
C ASP A 44 0.12 3.23 15.48
N ILE A 45 1.33 3.76 15.69
CA ILE A 45 2.58 3.01 15.87
C ILE A 45 3.43 3.73 16.91
N THR A 46 3.83 3.04 17.97
CA THR A 46 4.58 3.65 19.09
C THR A 46 6.09 3.67 18.87
N CYS A 47 6.67 2.72 18.11
CA CYS A 47 8.11 2.73 17.81
C CYS A 47 8.48 3.72 16.71
N ASP A 48 9.39 4.64 17.01
CA ASP A 48 9.93 5.63 16.07
C ASP A 48 10.60 5.03 14.84
N ARG A 49 11.26 3.87 14.99
CA ARG A 49 11.90 3.17 13.88
C ARG A 49 10.86 2.59 12.93
N GLU A 50 9.79 2.00 13.45
CA GLU A 50 8.68 1.49 12.64
C GLU A 50 7.93 2.63 11.94
N ARG A 51 7.61 3.71 12.66
CA ARG A 51 6.98 4.91 12.07
C ARG A 51 7.78 5.47 10.90
N ARG A 52 9.11 5.60 11.04
CA ARG A 52 9.97 6.09 9.95
C ARG A 52 9.96 5.19 8.72
N ARG A 53 9.87 3.86 8.90
CA ARG A 53 9.77 2.90 7.79
C ARG A 53 8.43 3.03 7.07
N VAL A 54 7.34 3.17 7.82
CA VAL A 54 6.00 3.42 7.25
C VAL A 54 5.97 4.76 6.51
N ASP A 55 6.42 5.86 7.11
CA ASP A 55 6.47 7.17 6.46
C ASP A 55 7.25 7.14 5.14
N LYS A 56 8.41 6.49 5.11
CA LYS A 56 9.23 6.36 3.90
C LYS A 56 8.52 5.57 2.80
N LEU A 57 7.84 4.48 3.16
CA LEU A 57 7.07 3.67 2.22
C LEU A 57 5.87 4.46 1.67
N MET A 58 5.10 5.09 2.56
CA MET A 58 3.86 5.80 2.20
C MET A 58 4.07 6.97 1.24
N LYS A 59 5.24 7.63 1.29
CA LYS A 59 5.63 8.67 0.32
C LYS A 59 5.72 8.18 -1.14
N GLY A 60 5.81 6.86 -1.36
CA GLY A 60 5.74 6.26 -2.70
C GLY A 60 4.32 6.05 -3.22
N PHE A 61 3.30 6.19 -2.37
CA PHE A 61 1.90 5.87 -2.69
C PHE A 61 0.95 7.06 -2.53
N GLY A 62 1.36 8.12 -1.84
CA GLY A 62 0.49 9.27 -1.59
C GLY A 62 1.15 10.39 -0.80
N PHE A 63 0.32 11.34 -0.36
CA PHE A 63 0.74 12.57 0.31
C PHE A 63 0.44 12.51 1.80
N ARG A 64 1.39 13.01 2.60
CA ARG A 64 1.22 13.09 4.04
C ARG A 64 0.42 14.34 4.39
N ILE A 65 -0.82 14.16 4.85
CA ILE A 65 -1.72 15.27 5.19
C ILE A 65 -1.76 15.59 6.68
N GLN A 66 -1.40 14.62 7.55
CA GLN A 66 -1.23 14.82 8.99
C GLN A 66 -0.05 14.00 9.53
N LYS A 67 0.23 14.14 10.83
CA LYS A 67 1.34 13.41 11.50
C LYS A 67 1.25 11.89 11.29
N SER A 68 0.06 11.32 11.18
CA SER A 68 -0.13 9.88 11.01
C SER A 68 -1.16 9.50 9.94
N VAL A 69 -1.40 10.41 8.99
CA VAL A 69 -2.41 10.20 7.93
C VAL A 69 -1.82 10.56 6.57
N PHE A 70 -2.03 9.68 5.60
CA PHE A 70 -1.72 9.88 4.19
C PHE A 70 -2.98 9.79 3.35
N GLU A 71 -3.10 10.65 2.34
CA GLU A 71 -4.08 10.52 1.26
C GLU A 71 -3.40 9.87 0.05
N CYS A 72 -4.02 8.84 -0.51
CA CYS A 72 -3.49 8.06 -1.62
C CYS A 72 -4.56 7.93 -2.71
N ARG A 73 -4.16 8.05 -3.97
CA ARG A 73 -5.02 7.80 -5.12
C ARG A 73 -4.51 6.55 -5.84
N LEU A 74 -5.20 5.43 -5.62
CA LEU A 74 -4.69 4.11 -5.97
C LEU A 74 -5.62 3.39 -6.94
N ASP A 75 -5.04 2.73 -7.93
CA ASP A 75 -5.76 1.71 -8.68
C ASP A 75 -5.78 0.36 -7.90
N ARG A 76 -6.38 -0.67 -8.50
CA ARG A 76 -6.45 -2.00 -7.86
C ARG A 76 -5.07 -2.60 -7.61
N ARG A 77 -4.12 -2.41 -8.52
CA ARG A 77 -2.75 -2.94 -8.42
C ARG A 77 -1.97 -2.15 -7.38
N GLY A 78 -1.99 -0.82 -7.43
CA GLY A 78 -1.34 0.05 -6.46
C GLY A 78 -1.81 -0.24 -5.03
N LYS A 79 -3.13 -0.45 -4.82
CA LYS A 79 -3.65 -0.88 -3.51
C LYS A 79 -3.10 -2.24 -3.07
N ALA A 80 -3.06 -3.22 -3.97
CA ALA A 80 -2.54 -4.55 -3.63
C ALA A 80 -1.05 -4.49 -3.29
N GLU A 81 -0.27 -3.72 -4.04
CA GLU A 81 1.15 -3.50 -3.80
C GLU A 81 1.40 -2.79 -2.46
N LEU A 82 0.64 -1.73 -2.16
CA LEU A 82 0.71 -1.04 -0.88
C LEU A 82 0.51 -2.01 0.30
N ILE A 83 -0.53 -2.85 0.24
CA ILE A 83 -0.82 -3.85 1.28
C ILE A 83 0.34 -4.84 1.42
N GLU A 84 0.88 -5.34 0.31
CA GLU A 84 2.01 -6.28 0.33
C GLU A 84 3.26 -5.65 0.96
N GLN A 85 3.64 -4.44 0.53
CA GLN A 85 4.83 -3.76 1.04
C GLN A 85 4.69 -3.41 2.53
N LEU A 86 3.50 -2.97 2.98
CA LEU A 86 3.22 -2.73 4.40
C LEU A 86 3.35 -4.02 5.21
N GLY A 87 2.84 -5.15 4.70
CA GLY A 87 2.98 -6.47 5.33
C GLY A 87 4.44 -6.88 5.54
N LYS A 88 5.31 -6.59 4.56
CA LYS A 88 6.76 -6.86 4.65
C LYS A 88 7.49 -6.05 5.73
N LEU A 89 6.91 -4.95 6.23
CA LEU A 89 7.53 -4.17 7.29
C LEU A 89 7.56 -4.91 8.64
N GLY A 90 6.62 -5.84 8.85
CA GLY A 90 6.56 -6.68 10.05
C GLY A 90 6.35 -5.88 11.34
N LEU A 91 5.44 -4.90 11.31
CA LEU A 91 5.16 -3.99 12.43
C LEU A 91 4.80 -4.77 13.71
N LYS A 92 5.36 -4.36 14.85
CA LYS A 92 5.14 -4.98 16.16
C LYS A 92 4.51 -4.03 17.17
N THR A 93 4.63 -2.73 16.95
CA THR A 93 4.26 -1.72 17.95
C THR A 93 3.03 -0.91 17.57
N GLY A 94 2.24 -1.41 16.63
CA GLY A 94 1.10 -0.71 16.09
C GLY A 94 0.49 -1.36 14.86
N PHE A 95 -0.36 -0.61 14.16
CA PHE A 95 -1.08 -1.06 12.98
C PHE A 95 -1.32 0.08 11.98
N VAL A 96 -1.72 -0.29 10.77
CA VAL A 96 -2.13 0.61 9.69
C VAL A 96 -3.56 0.26 9.29
N LYS A 97 -4.41 1.28 9.07
CA LYS A 97 -5.75 1.10 8.50
C LYS A 97 -5.84 1.85 7.17
N ILE A 98 -6.54 1.24 6.22
CA ILE A 98 -6.76 1.79 4.87
C ILE A 98 -8.27 1.95 4.68
N TYR A 99 -8.73 3.19 4.57
CA TYR A 99 -10.11 3.54 4.33
C TYR A 99 -10.27 3.97 2.88
N ARG A 100 -11.24 3.39 2.18
CA ARG A 100 -11.66 3.93 0.89
C ARG A 100 -12.54 5.14 1.16
N LEU A 101 -12.27 6.25 0.46
CA LEU A 101 -13.06 7.45 0.55
C LEU A 101 -14.12 7.40 -0.56
N GLU A 102 -15.38 7.41 -0.16
CA GLU A 102 -16.50 7.62 -1.07
C GLU A 102 -16.88 9.09 -0.92
N TYR A 103 -16.64 9.88 -1.97
CA TYR A 103 -16.84 11.34 -2.04
C TYR A 103 -15.76 12.20 -1.37
N SER A 104 -14.97 12.90 -2.20
CA SER A 104 -14.09 14.01 -1.77
C SER A 104 -14.92 15.26 -1.47
N SER A 105 -15.80 15.18 -0.47
CA SER A 105 -16.35 16.40 0.14
C SER A 105 -15.18 17.23 0.64
N LYS A 106 -15.27 18.56 0.59
CA LYS A 106 -14.23 19.43 1.19
C LYS A 106 -13.91 18.93 2.60
N ASN A 107 -12.64 18.65 2.85
CA ASN A 107 -12.18 18.26 4.17
C ASN A 107 -12.36 19.45 5.12
N GLU A 108 -13.19 19.28 6.15
CA GLU A 108 -13.30 20.25 7.24
C GLU A 108 -12.04 20.16 8.11
N VAL A 109 -11.40 21.31 8.36
CA VAL A 109 -10.20 21.40 9.19
C VAL A 109 -10.52 22.21 10.43
N VAL A 110 -10.31 21.60 11.60
CA VAL A 110 -10.47 22.26 12.90
C VAL A 110 -9.09 22.39 13.57
N GLY A 111 -8.69 23.61 13.90
CA GLY A 111 -7.41 23.92 14.56
C GLY A 111 -6.32 24.48 13.62
N ASP A 112 -5.13 24.72 14.17
CA ASP A 112 -4.03 25.36 13.46
C ASP A 112 -3.26 24.37 12.56
N ARG A 113 -3.27 24.64 11.24
CA ARG A 113 -2.40 23.93 10.27
C ARG A 113 -1.02 24.60 10.25
N LYS A 114 -0.05 24.04 10.99
CA LYS A 114 1.35 24.46 10.86
C LYS A 114 1.98 23.83 9.60
N GLY A 115 2.02 24.60 8.51
CA GLY A 115 2.75 24.25 7.29
C GLY A 115 1.96 24.55 6.01
N GLU A 116 2.67 24.97 4.95
CA GLU A 116 2.11 25.11 3.61
C GLU A 116 1.60 23.75 3.13
N SER A 117 0.37 23.71 2.62
CA SER A 117 -0.16 22.56 1.91
C SER A 117 0.66 22.32 0.65
N ILE A 118 1.43 21.24 0.58
CA ILE A 118 2.13 20.83 -0.65
C ILE A 118 1.12 20.30 -1.71
N ASP A 119 -0.19 20.43 -1.46
CA ASP A 119 -1.24 20.04 -2.39
C ASP A 119 -1.57 21.17 -3.37
N GLU A 120 -0.66 21.46 -4.30
CA GLU A 120 -1.01 22.07 -5.58
C GLU A 120 -1.60 21.00 -6.53
N GLY A 121 -2.57 20.21 -6.08
CA GLY A 121 -3.37 19.34 -6.94
C GLY A 121 -2.63 18.21 -7.69
N ASN A 122 -1.36 17.93 -7.36
CA ASN A 122 -0.62 16.83 -7.96
C ASN A 122 -1.07 15.52 -7.33
N ALA A 123 -1.87 14.71 -8.03
CA ALA A 123 -2.18 13.35 -7.59
C ALA A 123 -1.17 12.37 -8.22
N PHE A 124 -0.37 11.68 -7.41
CA PHE A 124 0.31 10.46 -7.88
C PHE A 124 -0.75 9.37 -7.99
N VAL A 125 -0.97 8.87 -9.20
CA VAL A 125 -1.74 7.64 -9.42
C VAL A 125 -0.75 6.49 -9.44
N VAL A 126 -0.91 5.58 -8.47
CA VAL A 126 -0.08 4.37 -8.33
C VAL A 126 -0.97 3.13 -8.39
#